data_AF-A0A7R9TC19-F1
#
_entry.id   AF-A0A7R9TC19-F1
#
_cell.length_a   1.000
_cell.length_b   1.000
_cell.length_c   1.000
_cell.angle_alpha   90.00
_cell.angle_beta   90.00
_cell.angle_gamma   90.00
#
_symmetry.space_group_name_H-M   'P 1'
#
loop_
_entity.id
_entity.type
_entity.pdbx_description
1 polymer ?
#
loop_
_entity_poly.entity_id
_entity_poly.type
_entity_poly.pdbx_seq_one_letter_code
_entity_poly.pdbx_strand_id
1 'polypeptide(L)'
;NDAFLAGLKRRALAEVIRFPGIPIASLAKRLTPALTPRCATEVVDAMIDAGELHARETRREPGSDGPPLHLLSDEERASVVRDAAMAAPTRHCFAPIDPARWPK
;
A
#
# COMPACT_ATOMS: atom_id res chain seq x y z
N ASN A 1 21.81 5.69 14.60
CA ASN A 1 20.45 5.64 14.01
C ASN A 1 20.44 5.07 12.60
N ASP A 2 21.43 5.39 11.76
CA ASP A 2 21.43 4.99 10.34
C ASP A 2 21.40 3.48 10.09
N ALA A 3 22.12 2.69 10.90
CA ALA A 3 22.11 1.22 10.75
C ALA A 3 20.74 0.59 11.02
N PHE A 4 19.97 1.15 11.97
CA PHE A 4 18.62 0.67 12.28
C PHE A 4 17.65 0.99 11.15
N LEU A 5 17.69 2.23 10.63
CA LEU A 5 16.85 2.64 9.51
C LEU A 5 17.19 1.86 8.23
N ALA A 6 18.48 1.64 7.94
CA ALA A 6 18.90 0.80 6.82
C ALA A 6 18.41 -0.64 6.95
N GLY A 7 18.44 -1.22 8.17
CA GLY A 7 17.88 -2.54 8.44
C GLY A 7 16.37 -2.61 8.18
N LEU A 8 15.62 -1.59 8.60
CA LEU A 8 14.18 -1.49 8.34
C LEU A 8 13.88 -1.37 6.84
N LYS A 9 14.60 -0.52 6.12
CA LYS A 9 14.45 -0.34 4.68
C LYS A 9 14.72 -1.63 3.91
N ARG A 10 15.80 -2.35 4.24
CA ARG A 10 16.10 -3.67 3.65
C ARG A 10 15.00 -4.69 3.92
N ARG A 11 14.44 -4.71 5.13
CA ARG A 11 13.30 -5.58 5.48
C ARG A 11 12.04 -5.21 4.68
N ALA A 12 11.74 -3.92 4.54
CA ALA A 12 10.61 -3.45 3.75
C ALA A 12 10.76 -3.88 2.28
N LEU A 13 11.93 -3.70 1.68
CA LEU A 13 12.21 -4.16 0.33
C LEU A 13 12.03 -5.70 0.21
N ALA A 14 12.57 -6.47 1.16
CA ALA A 14 12.45 -7.93 1.13
C ALA A 14 10.98 -8.40 1.15
N GLU A 15 10.13 -7.76 1.96
CA GLU A 15 8.68 -8.03 1.98
C GLU A 15 8.02 -7.66 0.65
N VAL A 16 8.39 -6.55 0.03
CA VAL A 16 7.83 -6.13 -1.27
C VAL A 16 8.28 -7.05 -2.41
N ILE A 17 9.52 -7.53 -2.39
CA ILE A 17 10.00 -8.53 -3.36
C ILE A 17 9.24 -9.85 -3.19
N ARG A 18 9.00 -10.28 -1.94
CA ARG A 18 8.27 -11.51 -1.64
C ARG A 18 6.78 -11.41 -1.96
N PHE A 19 6.19 -10.22 -1.79
CA PHE A 19 4.77 -9.94 -2.02
C PHE A 19 4.61 -8.69 -2.91
N PRO A 20 4.85 -8.80 -4.23
CA PRO A 20 4.68 -7.68 -5.14
C PRO A 20 3.25 -7.14 -5.09
N GLY A 21 3.10 -5.82 -4.99
CA GLY A 21 1.78 -5.18 -4.88
C GLY A 21 1.16 -5.23 -3.49
N ILE A 22 1.93 -5.57 -2.45
CA ILE A 22 1.45 -5.47 -1.06
C ILE A 22 0.95 -4.05 -0.75
N PRO A 23 -0.23 -3.86 -0.14
CA PRO A 23 -0.71 -2.55 0.27
C PRO A 23 0.23 -1.89 1.29
N ILE A 24 0.45 -0.57 1.20
CA ILE A 24 1.31 0.18 2.14
C ILE A 24 0.92 -0.10 3.58
N ALA A 25 -0.39 -0.09 3.89
CA ALA A 25 -0.88 -0.38 5.23
C ALA A 25 -0.52 -1.79 5.74
N SER A 26 -0.55 -2.78 4.84
CA SER A 26 -0.16 -4.17 5.17
C SER A 26 1.35 -4.31 5.32
N LEU A 27 2.14 -3.60 4.51
CA LEU A 27 3.59 -3.54 4.64
C LEU A 27 4.00 -2.89 5.95
N ALA A 28 3.41 -1.74 6.29
CA ALA A 28 3.65 -1.03 7.55
C ALA A 28 3.40 -1.94 8.77
N LYS A 29 2.28 -2.69 8.79
CA LYS A 29 1.98 -3.69 9.84
C LYS A 29 3.00 -4.83 9.96
N ARG A 30 3.79 -5.10 8.93
CA ARG A 30 4.87 -6.11 8.98
C ARG A 30 6.19 -5.55 9.50
N LEU A 31 6.32 -4.22 9.51
CA LEU A 31 7.41 -3.46 10.09
C LEU A 31 7.14 -3.08 11.57
N THR A 32 5.89 -3.15 12.04
CA THR A 32 5.47 -2.69 13.38
C THR A 32 6.01 -3.45 14.61
N PRO A 33 6.66 -4.63 14.56
CA PRO A 33 7.35 -5.13 15.76
C PRO A 33 8.45 -4.16 16.26
N ALA A 34 8.91 -3.23 15.42
CA ALA A 34 9.96 -2.26 15.73
C ALA A 34 9.49 -0.78 15.71
N LEU A 35 8.25 -0.50 15.27
CA LEU A 35 7.74 0.86 15.04
C LEU A 35 6.24 0.96 15.34
N THR A 36 5.76 2.16 15.66
CA THR A 36 4.31 2.45 15.63
C THR A 36 3.79 2.38 14.19
N PRO A 37 2.49 2.12 13.96
CA PRO A 37 1.92 2.06 12.62
C PRO A 37 2.18 3.34 11.79
N ARG A 38 2.10 4.50 12.43
CA ARG A 38 2.36 5.79 11.78
C ARG A 38 3.82 5.92 11.32
N CYS A 39 4.77 5.63 12.21
CA CYS A 39 6.19 5.67 11.86
C CYS A 39 6.54 4.65 10.77
N ALA A 40 5.91 3.46 10.78
CA ALA A 40 6.12 2.46 9.74
C ALA A 40 5.62 2.95 8.37
N THR A 41 4.47 3.62 8.32
CA THR A 41 3.98 4.26 7.09
C THR A 41 4.90 5.38 6.61
N GLU A 42 5.35 6.26 7.52
CA GLU A 42 6.28 7.36 7.19
C GLU A 42 7.61 6.83 6.61
N VAL A 43 8.13 5.70 7.11
CA VAL A 43 9.32 5.06 6.52
C VAL A 43 9.05 4.55 5.10
N VAL A 44 7.90 3.90 4.87
CA VAL A 44 7.55 3.40 3.53
C VAL A 44 7.36 4.55 2.55
N ASP A 45 6.71 5.64 2.96
CA ASP A 45 6.56 6.84 2.13
C ASP A 45 7.91 7.48 1.82
N ALA A 46 8.81 7.59 2.82
CA ALA A 46 10.16 8.09 2.58
C ALA A 46 10.97 7.22 1.60
N MET A 47 10.77 5.89 1.60
CA MET A 47 11.38 5.00 0.62
C MET A 47 10.82 5.20 -0.78
N ILE A 48 9.51 5.48 -0.91
CA ILE A 48 8.87 5.79 -2.19
C ILE A 48 9.41 7.11 -2.75
N ASP A 49 9.49 8.15 -1.92
CA ASP A 49 10.02 9.46 -2.29
C ASP A 49 11.51 9.39 -2.70
N ALA A 50 12.28 8.52 -2.05
CA ALA A 50 13.67 8.24 -2.40
C ALA A 50 13.82 7.37 -3.67
N GLY A 51 12.74 6.84 -4.24
CA GLY A 51 12.75 5.93 -5.39
C GLY A 51 13.28 4.52 -5.07
N GLU A 52 13.41 4.19 -3.78
CA GLU A 52 13.77 2.85 -3.28
C GLU A 52 12.60 1.87 -3.39
N LEU A 53 11.37 2.39 -3.50
CA LEU A 53 10.14 1.67 -3.79
C LEU A 53 9.28 2.45 -4.81
N HIS A 54 8.36 1.75 -5.47
CA HIS A 54 7.33 2.36 -6.30
C HIS A 54 5.95 2.13 -5.69
N ALA A 55 5.09 3.15 -5.75
CA ALA A 55 3.69 3.03 -5.40
C ALA A 55 2.82 3.09 -6.65
N ARG A 56 1.78 2.24 -6.69
CA ARG A 56 0.66 2.38 -7.64
C ARG A 56 -0.63 2.45 -6.86
N GLU A 57 -1.54 3.29 -7.31
CA GLU A 57 -2.85 3.45 -6.71
C GLU A 57 -3.89 2.62 -7.43
N THR A 58 -4.74 1.97 -6.65
CA THR A 58 -5.97 1.35 -7.14
C THR A 58 -7.15 2.01 -6.42
N ARG A 59 -8.24 2.21 -7.16
CA ARG A 59 -9.50 2.66 -6.59
C ARG A 59 -10.45 1.48 -6.54
N ARG A 60 -11.27 1.44 -5.50
CA ARG A 60 -12.30 0.43 -5.36
C ARG A 60 -13.33 0.62 -6.47
N GLU A 61 -13.59 -0.43 -7.23
CA GLU A 61 -14.68 -0.42 -8.18
C GLU A 61 -16.02 -0.57 -7.46
N PRO A 62 -17.07 0.16 -7.88
CA PRO A 62 -18.40 -0.01 -7.29
C PRO A 62 -18.88 -1.45 -7.44
N GLY A 63 -19.29 -2.06 -6.33
CA GLY A 63 -19.78 -3.44 -6.30
C GLY A 63 -18.70 -4.52 -6.21
N SER A 64 -17.43 -4.18 -5.95
CA SER A 64 -16.36 -5.19 -5.81
C SER A 64 -16.49 -6.09 -4.58
N ASP A 65 -17.05 -5.60 -3.46
CA ASP A 65 -17.27 -6.40 -2.24
C ASP A 65 -18.75 -6.45 -1.86
N GLY A 66 -19.58 -7.00 -2.75
CA GLY A 66 -21.00 -7.15 -2.46
C GLY A 66 -21.75 -7.86 -3.58
N PRO A 67 -23.09 -7.88 -3.50
CA PRO A 67 -23.94 -8.35 -4.58
C PRO A 67 -23.63 -7.57 -5.87
N PRO A 68 -23.63 -8.23 -7.04
CA PRO A 68 -23.52 -7.55 -8.33
C PRO A 68 -24.47 -6.36 -8.43
N LEU A 69 -23.99 -5.23 -8.98
CA LEU A 69 -24.76 -3.98 -9.05
C LEU A 69 -26.14 -4.11 -9.72
N HIS A 70 -26.31 -5.06 -10.63
CA HIS A 70 -27.58 -5.31 -11.33
C HIS A 70 -28.65 -5.98 -10.46
N LEU A 71 -28.27 -6.52 -9.29
CA LEU A 71 -29.18 -7.09 -8.30
C LEU A 71 -29.62 -6.08 -7.23
N LEU A 72 -29.04 -4.87 -7.25
CA LEU A 72 -29.35 -3.80 -6.29
C LEU A 72 -30.44 -2.88 -6.83
N SER A 73 -31.26 -2.34 -5.95
CA SER A 73 -32.16 -1.23 -6.29
C SER A 73 -31.38 0.02 -6.71
N ASP A 74 -32.03 0.96 -7.39
CA ASP A 74 -31.38 2.19 -7.85
C ASP A 74 -30.78 3.02 -6.69
N GLU A 75 -31.43 3.03 -5.53
CA GLU A 75 -30.96 3.75 -4.34
C GLU A 75 -29.73 3.09 -3.71
N GLU A 76 -29.74 1.76 -3.54
CA GLU A 76 -28.60 0.99 -3.05
C GLU A 76 -27.40 1.12 -3.99
N ARG A 77 -27.65 1.04 -5.31
CA ARG A 77 -26.61 1.18 -6.33
C ARG A 77 -25.98 2.57 -6.29
N ALA A 78 -26.79 3.62 -6.12
CA ALA A 78 -26.30 4.98 -5.94
C ALA A 78 -25.50 5.16 -4.64
N SER A 79 -25.86 4.45 -3.56
CA SER A 79 -25.06 4.41 -2.32
C SER A 79 -23.70 3.77 -2.55
N VAL A 80 -23.66 2.56 -3.12
CA VAL A 80 -22.41 1.81 -3.37
C VAL A 80 -21.44 2.59 -4.28
N VAL A 81 -21.97 3.27 -5.31
CA VAL A 81 -21.15 4.12 -6.18
C VAL A 81 -20.57 5.31 -5.44
N ARG A 82 -21.36 5.98 -4.58
CA ARG A 82 -20.88 7.10 -3.75
C ARG A 82 -19.83 6.63 -2.75
N ASP A 83 -20.05 5.50 -2.08
CA ASP A 83 -19.11 4.94 -1.12
C ASP A 83 -17.79 4.56 -1.78
N ALA A 84 -17.84 3.93 -2.96
CA ALA A 84 -16.64 3.62 -3.74
C ALA A 84 -15.90 4.89 -4.20
N ALA A 85 -16.62 5.96 -4.57
CA ALA A 85 -16.03 7.24 -4.94
C ALA A 85 -15.39 7.98 -3.75
N MET A 86 -15.94 7.83 -2.54
CA MET A 86 -15.42 8.44 -1.31
C MET A 86 -14.33 7.63 -0.63
N ALA A 87 -14.20 6.33 -0.94
CA ALA A 87 -13.15 5.49 -0.42
C ALA A 87 -11.77 6.00 -0.85
N ALA A 88 -10.85 6.10 0.12
CA ALA A 88 -9.47 6.46 -0.18
C ALA A 88 -8.83 5.40 -1.11
N PRO A 89 -8.02 5.82 -2.10
CA PRO A 89 -7.31 4.89 -2.96
C PRO A 89 -6.36 4.02 -2.14
N THR A 90 -6.26 2.75 -2.52
CA THR A 90 -5.28 1.84 -1.92
C THR A 90 -3.97 1.98 -2.66
N ARG A 91 -2.89 2.28 -1.92
CA ARG A 91 -1.53 2.35 -2.45
C ARG A 91 -0.82 1.01 -2.30
N HIS A 92 -0.32 0.48 -3.41
CA HIS A 92 0.37 -0.80 -3.52
C HIS A 92 1.85 -0.59 -3.79
N CYS A 93 2.72 -1.30 -3.06
CA CYS A 93 4.17 -1.19 -3.18
C CYS A 93 4.77 -2.20 -4.16
N PHE A 94 5.76 -1.75 -4.91
CA PHE A 94 6.57 -2.57 -5.83
C PHE A 94 8.05 -2.23 -5.65
N ALA A 95 8.91 -3.24 -5.82
CA ALA A 95 10.35 -3.02 -5.86
C ALA A 95 10.72 -2.35 -7.19
N PRO A 96 11.69 -1.43 -7.22
CA PRO A 96 12.21 -0.90 -8.45
C PRO A 96 12.92 -1.99 -9.23
N ILE A 97 12.77 -1.95 -10.56
CA ILE A 97 13.38 -2.91 -11.49
C ILE A 97 14.90 -2.85 -11.42
N ASP A 98 15.46 -1.65 -11.17
CA ASP A 98 16.88 -1.41 -11.05
C ASP A 98 17.38 -1.67 -9.60
N PRO A 99 18.21 -2.71 -9.37
CA PRO A 99 18.74 -3.03 -8.05
C PRO A 99 19.69 -1.98 -7.50
N ALA A 100 20.24 -1.08 -8.33
CA ALA A 100 21.10 0.01 -7.86
C ALA A 100 20.32 1.03 -7.01
N ARG A 101 18.99 1.05 -7.12
CA ARG A 101 18.07 1.89 -6.32
C ARG A 101 17.67 1.25 -4.99
N TRP A 102 18.10 0.02 -4.72
CA TRP A 102 17.74 -0.66 -3.48
C TRP A 102 18.50 -0.04 -2.30
N PRO A 103 17.85 0.05 -1.12
CA PRO A 103 18.51 0.57 0.08
C PRO A 103 19.73 -0.28 0.42
N LYS A 104 20.89 0.37 0.57
CA LYS A 104 22.18 -0.25 0.89
C LYS A 104 22.30 -0.54 2.38
#